data_AF-A0A2N2Y3J3-F1
#
_entry.id   AF-A0A2N2Y3J3-F1
#
_cell.length_a   1.000
_cell.length_b   1.000
_cell.length_c   1.000
_cell.angle_alpha   90.00
_cell.angle_beta   90.00
_cell.angle_gamma   90.00
#
_symmetry.space_group_name_H-M   'P 1'
#
loop_
_entity.id
_entity.type
_entity.pdbx_description
1 polymer ?
#
loop_
_entity_poly.entity_id
_entity_poly.type
_entity_poly.pdbx_seq_one_letter_code
_entity_poly.pdbx_strand_id
1 'polypeptide(L)'
;KRDVLSKLTNRQYVLMNFLEAPLLAFILGYFTKYVSGETYNFSENENLFAYLFMAVVVALFLGMTVSAEEIIRDRKILQREAFLNLSRFSYINSKVLIMFTLSAIQMLTFLLVGNFILGIQDITFNYFLVLFTTSCFANLIGLNISSALNSVVTIYILIPFILVPQLLLSGVIVKFEKLHKSVASYSFVPVVGDFMTSRWAFEALAVTQFKDNEWEKNFFEIEKEKSFFEFRFNYLIPELLNKVDNVVRLKEEKGDNEEIQKNLTVLINEINKIENISEKKKYGKIKDLTPTAFNNDVAEYTRKYLEKKKKDFLKYYNKSSDKSDKKFNELIQTLGSKDLVIKLKEDYANIALADLVTNKNSFETIAEDDGEIIQLTKPIFKDPESNYGRAHFYAPYKNMFGKHIDTLYFNTIFIWLTSLFMYIVLVFNLLKKLMDKSGNFNPFRKKEKE
;
A
#
# COMPACT_ATOMS: atom_id res chain seq x y z
N LYS A 1 19.21 -32.17 1.52
CA LYS A 1 20.41 -32.70 0.80
C LYS A 1 20.06 -33.31 -0.56
N ARG A 2 19.23 -34.37 -0.63
CA ARG A 2 18.83 -35.01 -1.90
C ARG A 2 18.27 -34.01 -2.93
N ASP A 3 17.28 -33.24 -2.53
CA ASP A 3 16.57 -32.30 -3.41
C ASP A 3 17.50 -31.20 -3.97
N VAL A 4 18.40 -30.70 -3.14
CA VAL A 4 19.45 -29.74 -3.53
C VAL A 4 20.39 -30.36 -4.57
N LEU A 5 20.88 -31.58 -4.33
CA LEU A 5 21.80 -32.26 -5.24
C LEU A 5 21.13 -32.60 -6.59
N SER A 6 19.87 -33.04 -6.59
CA SER A 6 19.14 -33.31 -7.84
C SER A 6 18.94 -32.05 -8.68
N LYS A 7 18.67 -30.90 -8.03
CA LYS A 7 18.52 -29.61 -8.72
C LYS A 7 19.85 -29.11 -9.27
N LEU A 8 20.93 -29.13 -8.48
CA LEU A 8 22.26 -28.68 -8.91
C LEU A 8 22.82 -29.49 -10.08
N THR A 9 22.40 -30.76 -10.22
CA THR A 9 22.82 -31.60 -11.34
C THR A 9 22.15 -31.18 -12.66
N ASN A 10 20.96 -30.58 -12.61
CA ASN A 10 20.27 -30.07 -13.80
C ASN A 10 20.74 -28.64 -14.11
N ARG A 11 21.80 -28.54 -14.93
CA ARG A 11 22.39 -27.25 -15.34
C ARG A 11 21.39 -26.31 -16.01
N GLN A 12 20.48 -26.81 -16.84
CA GLN A 12 19.48 -25.98 -17.52
C GLN A 12 18.50 -25.36 -16.52
N TYR A 13 18.00 -26.17 -15.58
CA TYR A 13 17.09 -25.69 -14.52
C TYR A 13 17.77 -24.64 -13.63
N VAL A 14 19.01 -24.90 -13.22
CA VAL A 14 19.81 -23.95 -12.41
C VAL A 14 20.02 -22.65 -13.18
N LEU A 15 20.53 -22.72 -14.40
CA LEU A 15 20.80 -21.53 -15.22
C LEU A 15 19.55 -20.70 -15.47
N MET A 16 18.43 -21.33 -15.84
CA MET A 16 17.17 -20.62 -16.08
C MET A 16 16.71 -19.89 -14.83
N ASN A 17 16.62 -20.58 -13.68
CA ASN A 17 16.14 -19.95 -12.44
C ASN A 17 17.05 -18.81 -11.94
N PHE A 18 18.37 -18.92 -12.11
CA PHE A 18 19.30 -17.88 -11.68
C PHE A 18 19.40 -16.70 -12.66
N LEU A 19 19.17 -16.91 -13.96
CA LEU A 19 19.24 -15.86 -14.99
C LEU A 19 17.91 -15.15 -15.23
N GLU A 20 16.79 -15.80 -14.95
CA GLU A 20 15.46 -15.24 -15.20
C GLU A 20 15.25 -13.92 -14.45
N ALA A 21 15.56 -13.88 -13.15
CA ALA A 21 15.36 -12.67 -12.35
C ALA A 21 16.28 -11.49 -12.76
N PRO A 22 17.60 -11.67 -12.94
CA PRO A 22 18.47 -10.64 -13.52
C PRO A 22 18.04 -10.15 -14.91
N LEU A 23 17.60 -11.07 -15.78
CA LEU A 23 17.18 -10.72 -17.13
C LEU A 23 15.90 -9.88 -17.11
N LEU A 24 14.91 -10.27 -16.30
CA LEU A 24 13.69 -9.48 -16.11
C LEU A 24 14.00 -8.12 -15.49
N ALA A 25 14.91 -8.05 -14.52
CA ALA A 25 15.37 -6.78 -13.95
C ALA A 25 16.04 -5.89 -14.99
N PHE A 26 16.87 -6.46 -15.87
CA PHE A 26 17.51 -5.73 -16.95
C PHE A 26 16.49 -5.16 -17.93
N ILE A 27 15.56 -5.99 -18.41
CA ILE A 27 14.49 -5.57 -19.32
C ILE A 27 13.66 -4.47 -18.68
N LEU A 28 13.19 -4.72 -17.45
CA LEU A 28 12.34 -3.77 -16.73
C LEU A 28 13.06 -2.46 -16.46
N GLY A 29 14.28 -2.51 -15.93
CA GLY A 29 15.10 -1.33 -15.66
C GLY A 29 15.38 -0.54 -16.94
N TYR A 30 15.70 -1.21 -18.05
CA TYR A 30 15.94 -0.56 -19.34
C TYR A 30 14.71 0.20 -19.85
N PHE A 31 13.54 -0.45 -19.86
CA PHE A 31 12.30 0.17 -20.38
C PHE A 31 11.69 1.22 -19.44
N THR A 32 12.01 1.16 -18.14
CA THR A 32 11.53 2.14 -17.14
C THR A 32 12.55 3.24 -16.84
N LYS A 33 13.73 3.24 -17.46
CA LYS A 33 14.71 4.32 -17.34
C LYS A 33 14.37 5.45 -18.29
N TYR A 34 13.42 6.29 -17.89
CA TYR A 34 13.07 7.49 -18.67
C TYR A 34 14.15 8.57 -18.56
N VAL A 35 14.42 9.25 -19.67
CA VAL A 35 15.40 10.35 -19.77
C VAL A 35 14.67 11.55 -20.37
N SER A 36 14.51 12.64 -19.61
CA SER A 36 13.83 13.86 -20.07
C SER A 36 14.75 14.78 -20.89
N GLY A 37 16.08 14.70 -20.69
CA GLY A 37 17.08 15.56 -21.34
C GLY A 37 18.28 14.81 -21.94
N GLU A 38 19.47 15.40 -21.85
CA GLU A 38 20.71 14.81 -22.40
C GLU A 38 21.30 13.70 -21.52
N THR A 39 21.05 13.77 -20.20
CA THR A 39 21.56 12.83 -19.21
C THR A 39 20.43 12.32 -18.33
N TYR A 40 20.61 11.12 -17.77
CA TYR A 40 19.63 10.52 -16.87
C TYR A 40 19.65 11.23 -15.51
N ASN A 41 18.49 11.74 -15.09
CA ASN A 41 18.24 12.25 -13.75
C ASN A 41 17.21 11.36 -13.05
N PHE A 42 17.56 10.82 -11.88
CA PHE A 42 16.67 9.94 -11.12
C PHE A 42 15.37 10.66 -10.74
N SER A 43 15.47 11.94 -10.37
CA SER A 43 14.32 12.71 -9.90
C SER A 43 13.24 12.96 -10.95
N GLU A 44 13.64 13.01 -12.21
CA GLU A 44 12.78 13.24 -13.37
C GLU A 44 12.26 11.94 -14.00
N ASN A 45 12.66 10.76 -13.48
CA ASN A 45 12.19 9.51 -14.03
C ASN A 45 10.70 9.28 -13.74
N GLU A 46 9.85 9.48 -14.74
CA GLU A 46 8.39 9.33 -14.60
C GLU A 46 7.93 7.89 -14.31
N ASN A 47 8.76 6.91 -14.65
CA ASN A 47 8.40 5.50 -14.60
C ASN A 47 8.81 4.80 -13.29
N LEU A 48 9.28 5.53 -12.27
CA LEU A 48 9.74 4.91 -11.02
C LEU A 48 8.62 4.11 -10.35
N PHE A 49 7.43 4.69 -10.17
CA PHE A 49 6.33 3.96 -9.51
C PHE A 49 5.88 2.74 -10.33
N ALA A 50 5.95 2.81 -11.67
CA ALA A 50 5.66 1.69 -12.55
C ALA A 50 6.70 0.57 -12.36
N TYR A 51 7.98 0.92 -12.22
CA TYR A 51 9.04 -0.02 -11.85
C TYR A 51 8.77 -0.70 -10.50
N LEU A 52 8.41 0.04 -9.45
CA LEU A 52 8.09 -0.53 -8.13
C LEU A 52 6.93 -1.54 -8.22
N PHE A 53 5.88 -1.17 -8.95
CA PHE A 53 4.74 -2.05 -9.15
C PHE A 53 5.14 -3.30 -9.90
N MET A 54 5.85 -3.17 -11.02
CA MET A 54 6.30 -4.32 -11.81
C MET A 54 7.29 -5.21 -11.05
N ALA A 55 8.13 -4.66 -10.18
CA ALA A 55 9.00 -5.45 -9.30
C ALA A 55 8.20 -6.36 -8.35
N VAL A 56 7.10 -5.85 -7.78
CA VAL A 56 6.16 -6.67 -6.97
C VAL A 56 5.51 -7.75 -7.82
N VAL A 57 5.10 -7.44 -9.05
CA VAL A 57 4.54 -8.43 -9.99
C VAL A 57 5.53 -9.55 -10.28
N VAL A 58 6.78 -9.19 -10.58
CA VAL A 58 7.86 -10.16 -10.85
C VAL A 58 8.12 -11.04 -9.63
N ALA A 59 8.16 -10.47 -8.42
CA ALA A 59 8.33 -11.24 -7.19
C ALA A 59 7.20 -12.26 -6.97
N LEU A 60 5.95 -11.88 -7.23
CA LEU A 60 4.80 -12.77 -7.14
C LEU A 60 4.84 -13.86 -8.24
N PHE A 61 5.12 -13.47 -9.48
CA PHE A 61 5.17 -14.37 -10.62
C PHE A 61 6.26 -15.44 -10.44
N LEU A 62 7.50 -15.01 -10.21
CA LEU A 62 8.63 -15.93 -10.03
C LEU A 62 8.46 -16.86 -8.82
N GLY A 63 8.01 -16.32 -7.69
CA GLY A 63 7.76 -17.16 -6.51
C GLY A 63 6.70 -18.24 -6.77
N MET A 64 5.62 -17.92 -7.50
CA MET A 64 4.62 -18.92 -7.86
C MET A 64 5.15 -19.92 -8.89
N THR A 65 5.77 -19.48 -9.98
CA THR A 65 6.19 -20.39 -11.08
C THR A 65 7.25 -21.39 -10.63
N VAL A 66 8.26 -20.92 -9.88
CA VAL A 66 9.36 -21.75 -9.38
C VAL A 66 8.86 -22.88 -8.48
N SER A 67 7.87 -22.58 -7.63
CA SER A 67 7.40 -23.49 -6.59
C SER A 67 6.19 -24.35 -7.01
N ALA A 68 5.45 -23.93 -8.04
CA ALA A 68 4.20 -24.57 -8.40
C ALA A 68 4.36 -25.99 -8.99
N GLU A 69 5.54 -26.37 -9.46
CA GLU A 69 5.78 -27.74 -9.96
C GLU A 69 6.44 -28.69 -8.94
N GLU A 70 6.81 -28.20 -7.76
CA GLU A 70 7.70 -28.96 -6.88
C GLU A 70 7.07 -30.20 -6.25
N ILE A 71 5.82 -30.12 -5.78
CA ILE A 71 5.15 -31.23 -5.10
C ILE A 71 4.54 -32.20 -6.12
N ILE A 72 4.02 -31.68 -7.24
CA ILE A 72 3.42 -32.53 -8.28
C ILE A 72 4.45 -33.44 -8.96
N ARG A 73 5.68 -32.96 -9.20
CA ARG A 73 6.78 -33.76 -9.77
C ARG A 73 7.21 -34.90 -8.85
N ASP A 74 7.21 -34.66 -7.54
CA ASP A 74 7.62 -35.64 -6.54
C ASP A 74 6.50 -36.64 -6.18
N ARG A 75 5.28 -36.48 -6.72
CA ARG A 75 4.10 -37.27 -6.34
C ARG A 75 4.30 -38.78 -6.44
N LYS A 76 4.94 -39.29 -7.50
CA LYS A 76 5.24 -40.73 -7.67
C LYS A 76 6.23 -41.24 -6.62
N ILE A 77 7.20 -40.40 -6.23
CA ILE A 77 8.20 -40.73 -5.21
C ILE A 77 7.52 -40.75 -3.84
N LEU A 78 6.71 -39.73 -3.53
CA LEU A 78 5.96 -39.64 -2.28
C LEU A 78 5.01 -40.84 -2.08
N GLN A 79 4.38 -41.34 -3.16
CA GLN A 79 3.55 -42.56 -3.10
C GLN A 79 4.36 -43.81 -2.76
N ARG A 80 5.61 -43.91 -3.22
CA ARG A 80 6.51 -45.04 -2.89
C ARG A 80 7.08 -44.90 -1.48
N GLU A 81 7.36 -43.68 -1.03
CA GLU A 81 7.89 -43.38 0.29
C GLU A 81 6.84 -43.42 1.40
N ALA A 82 5.55 -43.36 1.06
CA ALA A 82 4.45 -43.47 2.03
C ALA A 82 4.49 -44.79 2.83
N PHE A 83 5.05 -45.86 2.25
CA PHE A 83 5.24 -47.15 2.91
C PHE A 83 6.35 -47.13 3.99
N LEU A 84 7.20 -46.09 4.01
CA LEU A 84 8.36 -45.98 4.89
C LEU A 84 8.15 -45.04 6.09
N ASN A 85 6.91 -44.61 6.38
CA ASN A 85 6.54 -43.74 7.51
C ASN A 85 7.37 -42.44 7.62
N LEU A 86 7.78 -41.86 6.49
CA LEU A 86 8.51 -40.58 6.50
C LEU A 86 7.61 -39.40 6.91
N SER A 87 8.17 -38.50 7.73
CA SER A 87 7.48 -37.30 8.19
C SER A 87 7.18 -36.34 7.05
N ARG A 88 5.89 -36.17 6.74
CA ARG A 88 5.42 -35.16 5.76
C ARG A 88 5.81 -33.74 6.14
N PHE A 89 5.84 -33.43 7.44
CA PHE A 89 6.28 -32.13 7.93
C PHE A 89 7.74 -31.85 7.55
N SER A 90 8.62 -32.84 7.68
CA SER A 90 10.02 -32.73 7.26
C SER A 90 10.16 -32.50 5.76
N TYR A 91 9.34 -33.15 4.94
CA TYR A 91 9.32 -32.94 3.50
C TYR A 91 8.89 -31.52 3.12
N ILE A 92 7.76 -31.04 3.66
CA ILE A 92 7.25 -29.69 3.38
C ILE A 92 8.25 -28.62 3.81
N ASN A 93 8.85 -28.74 4.99
CA ASN A 93 9.86 -27.78 5.44
C ASN A 93 11.11 -27.78 4.56
N SER A 94 11.55 -28.96 4.10
CA SER A 94 12.65 -29.02 3.13
C SER A 94 12.31 -28.28 1.85
N LYS A 95 11.08 -28.44 1.32
CA LYS A 95 10.65 -27.75 0.10
C LYS A 95 10.54 -26.24 0.30
N VAL A 96 9.87 -25.80 1.37
CA VAL A 96 9.73 -24.38 1.70
C VAL A 96 11.10 -23.71 1.83
N LEU A 97 12.03 -24.32 2.57
CA LEU A 97 13.37 -23.76 2.76
C LEU A 97 14.13 -23.60 1.44
N ILE A 98 14.08 -24.61 0.56
CA ILE A 98 14.75 -24.54 -0.74
C ILE A 98 14.13 -23.45 -1.62
N MET A 99 12.79 -23.34 -1.64
CA MET A 99 12.10 -22.30 -2.41
C MET A 99 12.43 -20.90 -1.89
N PHE A 100 12.43 -20.71 -0.58
CA PHE A 100 12.78 -19.42 0.03
C PHE A 100 14.23 -19.05 -0.27
N THR A 101 15.18 -19.99 -0.17
CA THR A 101 16.59 -19.72 -0.54
C THR A 101 16.73 -19.34 -2.00
N LEU A 102 16.05 -20.03 -2.91
CA LEU A 102 16.12 -19.71 -4.34
C LEU A 102 15.52 -18.32 -4.63
N SER A 103 14.34 -18.02 -4.07
CA SER A 103 13.72 -16.70 -4.22
C SER A 103 14.53 -15.59 -3.57
N ALA A 104 15.22 -15.84 -2.45
CA ALA A 104 16.14 -14.87 -1.87
C ALA A 104 17.24 -14.49 -2.86
N ILE A 105 17.86 -15.47 -3.52
CA ILE A 105 18.91 -15.21 -4.52
C ILE A 105 18.31 -14.48 -5.73
N GLN A 106 17.15 -14.91 -6.22
CA GLN A 106 16.47 -14.26 -7.36
C GLN A 106 16.10 -12.80 -7.06
N MET A 107 15.54 -12.51 -5.89
CA MET A 107 15.16 -11.14 -5.53
C MET A 107 16.39 -10.27 -5.28
N LEU A 108 17.46 -10.81 -4.70
CA LEU A 108 18.71 -10.09 -4.53
C LEU A 108 19.32 -9.72 -5.88
N THR A 109 19.44 -10.68 -6.81
CA THR A 109 20.04 -10.40 -8.12
C THR A 109 19.15 -9.52 -8.99
N PHE A 110 17.83 -9.67 -8.92
CA PHE A 110 16.87 -8.75 -9.54
C PHE A 110 17.11 -7.31 -9.08
N LEU A 111 17.24 -7.08 -7.77
CA LEU A 111 17.43 -5.75 -7.22
C LEU A 111 18.80 -5.17 -7.56
N LEU A 112 19.87 -5.96 -7.49
CA LEU A 112 21.21 -5.49 -7.86
C LEU A 112 21.24 -4.98 -9.30
N VAL A 113 20.58 -5.67 -10.23
CA VAL A 113 20.52 -5.23 -11.63
C VAL A 113 19.56 -4.05 -11.80
N GLY A 114 18.34 -4.15 -11.27
CA GLY A 114 17.30 -3.13 -11.46
C GLY A 114 17.64 -1.79 -10.81
N ASN A 115 18.04 -1.81 -9.54
CA ASN A 115 18.43 -0.59 -8.82
C ASN A 115 19.68 0.04 -9.41
N PHE A 116 20.63 -0.77 -9.91
CA PHE A 116 21.81 -0.25 -10.60
C PHE A 116 21.45 0.49 -11.89
N ILE A 117 20.54 -0.07 -12.70
CA ILE A 117 20.10 0.58 -13.94
C ILE A 117 19.39 1.90 -13.65
N LEU A 118 18.50 1.91 -12.66
CA LEU A 118 17.70 3.09 -12.29
C LEU A 118 18.41 4.07 -11.35
N GLY A 119 19.58 3.74 -10.82
CA GLY A 119 20.28 4.61 -9.88
C GLY A 119 19.57 4.77 -8.53
N ILE A 120 18.81 3.77 -8.07
CA ILE A 120 18.17 3.77 -6.74
C ILE A 120 19.25 3.53 -5.67
N GLN A 121 19.37 4.46 -4.72
CA GLN A 121 20.41 4.47 -3.69
C GLN A 121 19.84 4.27 -2.28
N ASP A 122 20.64 3.74 -1.36
CA ASP A 122 20.44 3.62 0.10
C ASP A 122 19.25 2.80 0.65
N ILE A 123 18.29 2.41 -0.20
CA ILE A 123 17.09 1.67 0.20
C ILE A 123 17.00 0.25 -0.40
N THR A 124 18.07 -0.23 -1.02
CA THR A 124 18.15 -1.57 -1.64
C THR A 124 17.80 -2.70 -0.65
N PHE A 125 18.19 -2.59 0.62
CA PHE A 125 17.84 -3.59 1.63
C PHE A 125 16.35 -3.60 1.95
N ASN A 126 15.71 -2.43 2.04
CA ASN A 126 14.26 -2.34 2.27
C ASN A 126 13.48 -2.95 1.11
N TYR A 127 13.94 -2.71 -0.12
CA TYR A 127 13.41 -3.35 -1.32
C TYR A 127 13.55 -4.87 -1.26
N PHE A 128 14.74 -5.34 -0.88
CA PHE A 128 15.01 -6.77 -0.73
C PHE A 128 14.05 -7.40 0.26
N LEU A 129 13.88 -6.80 1.43
CA LEU A 129 12.98 -7.30 2.47
C LEU A 129 11.55 -7.44 1.94
N VAL A 130 11.02 -6.44 1.23
CA VAL A 130 9.67 -6.47 0.67
C VAL A 130 9.52 -7.51 -0.44
N LEU A 131 10.40 -7.51 -1.44
CA LEU A 131 10.31 -8.44 -2.58
C LEU A 131 10.60 -9.89 -2.16
N PHE A 132 11.54 -10.11 -1.25
CA PHE A 132 11.79 -11.42 -0.65
C PHE A 132 10.57 -11.93 0.11
N THR A 133 9.96 -11.10 0.97
CA THR A 133 8.76 -11.48 1.71
C THR A 133 7.58 -11.78 0.77
N THR A 134 7.42 -10.98 -0.29
CA THR A 134 6.41 -11.16 -1.33
C THR A 134 6.60 -12.47 -2.11
N SER A 135 7.85 -12.78 -2.51
CA SER A 135 8.16 -14.03 -3.19
C SER A 135 8.02 -15.26 -2.27
N CYS A 136 8.27 -15.13 -0.96
CA CYS A 136 7.98 -16.18 0.02
C CYS A 136 6.49 -16.51 0.11
N PHE A 137 5.62 -15.49 0.14
CA PHE A 137 4.18 -15.70 0.07
C PHE A 137 3.77 -16.42 -1.22
N ALA A 138 4.31 -15.96 -2.36
CA ALA A 138 4.06 -16.57 -3.67
C ALA A 138 4.56 -18.02 -3.76
N ASN A 139 5.70 -18.34 -3.15
CA ASN A 139 6.20 -19.71 -3.03
C ASN A 139 5.20 -20.62 -2.32
N LEU A 140 4.56 -20.14 -1.25
CA LEU A 140 3.57 -20.92 -0.52
C LEU A 140 2.28 -21.08 -1.31
N ILE A 141 1.85 -20.08 -2.08
CA ILE A 141 0.76 -20.24 -3.05
C ILE A 141 1.12 -21.33 -4.06
N GLY A 142 2.28 -21.25 -4.70
CA GLY A 142 2.71 -22.22 -5.70
C GLY A 142 2.80 -23.64 -5.12
N LEU A 143 3.39 -23.82 -3.94
CA LEU A 143 3.42 -25.13 -3.26
C LEU A 143 2.00 -25.66 -2.95
N ASN A 144 1.07 -24.80 -2.51
CA ASN A 144 -0.32 -25.20 -2.29
C ASN A 144 -0.99 -25.67 -3.59
N ILE A 145 -0.82 -24.92 -4.69
CA ILE A 145 -1.31 -25.28 -6.01
C ILE A 145 -0.70 -26.61 -6.48
N SER A 146 0.61 -26.76 -6.30
CA SER A 146 1.37 -27.97 -6.65
C SER A 146 0.85 -29.21 -5.92
N SER A 147 0.49 -29.07 -4.64
CA SER A 147 -0.06 -30.16 -3.84
C SER A 147 -1.49 -30.53 -4.28
N ALA A 148 -2.30 -29.53 -4.61
CA ALA A 148 -3.73 -29.68 -4.85
C ALA A 148 -4.07 -30.14 -6.29
N LEU A 149 -3.33 -29.68 -7.30
CA LEU A 149 -3.63 -29.97 -8.70
C LEU A 149 -3.02 -31.29 -9.19
N ASN A 150 -3.58 -31.83 -10.28
CA ASN A 150 -3.18 -33.11 -10.86
C ASN A 150 -2.43 -32.97 -12.19
N SER A 151 -2.36 -31.77 -12.77
CA SER A 151 -1.71 -31.50 -14.06
C SER A 151 -0.92 -30.21 -14.02
N VAL A 152 0.30 -30.25 -14.55
CA VAL A 152 1.16 -29.07 -14.75
C VAL A 152 0.50 -28.04 -15.66
N VAL A 153 -0.27 -28.48 -16.66
CA VAL A 153 -1.00 -27.57 -17.57
C VAL A 153 -2.02 -26.73 -16.79
N THR A 154 -2.77 -27.36 -15.87
CA THR A 154 -3.77 -26.66 -15.04
C THR A 154 -3.12 -25.62 -14.12
N ILE A 155 -1.91 -25.90 -13.63
CA ILE A 155 -1.13 -24.97 -12.81
C ILE A 155 -0.84 -23.69 -13.59
N TYR A 156 -0.35 -23.81 -14.83
CA TYR A 156 -0.03 -22.66 -15.67
C TYR A 156 -1.26 -21.84 -16.07
N ILE A 157 -2.41 -22.48 -16.26
CA ILE A 157 -3.66 -21.75 -16.48
C ILE A 157 -4.07 -20.97 -15.22
N LEU A 158 -3.89 -21.55 -14.02
CA LEU A 158 -4.33 -20.95 -12.77
C LEU A 158 -3.49 -19.73 -12.33
N ILE A 159 -2.18 -19.72 -12.61
CA ILE A 159 -1.27 -18.64 -12.18
C ILE A 159 -1.77 -17.25 -12.63
N PRO A 160 -2.09 -17.01 -13.92
CA PRO A 160 -2.68 -15.74 -14.37
C PRO A 160 -3.99 -15.39 -13.66
N PHE A 161 -4.88 -16.35 -13.40
CA PHE A 161 -6.14 -16.11 -12.68
C PHE A 161 -5.93 -15.66 -11.23
N ILE A 162 -4.80 -16.01 -10.62
CA ILE A 162 -4.41 -15.52 -9.29
C ILE A 162 -3.73 -14.15 -9.41
N LEU A 163 -2.88 -13.96 -10.42
CA LEU A 163 -2.14 -12.72 -10.61
C LEU A 163 -3.03 -11.55 -11.01
N VAL A 164 -3.91 -11.69 -11.99
CA VAL A 164 -4.72 -10.57 -12.51
C VAL A 164 -5.50 -9.85 -11.40
N PRO A 165 -6.21 -10.54 -10.48
CA PRO A 165 -6.85 -9.89 -9.33
C PRO A 165 -5.86 -9.16 -8.42
N GLN A 166 -4.68 -9.75 -8.16
CA GLN A 166 -3.62 -9.09 -7.38
C GLN A 166 -3.19 -7.79 -8.06
N LEU A 167 -3.11 -7.74 -9.39
CA LEU A 167 -2.71 -6.52 -10.11
C LEU A 167 -3.82 -5.46 -10.06
N LEU A 168 -5.05 -5.85 -10.35
CA LEU A 168 -6.20 -4.96 -10.42
C LEU A 168 -6.49 -4.30 -9.05
N LEU A 169 -6.46 -5.09 -7.98
CA LEU A 169 -6.86 -4.69 -6.63
C LEU A 169 -5.64 -4.24 -5.78
N SER A 170 -4.54 -3.88 -6.42
CA SER A 170 -3.33 -3.35 -5.77
C SER A 170 -3.46 -1.88 -5.33
N GLY A 171 -4.42 -1.14 -5.90
CA GLY A 171 -4.56 0.31 -5.71
C GLY A 171 -3.75 1.17 -6.69
N VAL A 172 -2.89 0.55 -7.50
CA VAL A 172 -2.01 1.25 -8.46
C VAL A 172 -2.71 1.47 -9.81
N ILE A 173 -3.24 0.39 -10.40
CA ILE A 173 -3.92 0.45 -11.71
C ILE A 173 -5.31 1.06 -11.55
N VAL A 174 -6.03 0.66 -10.51
CA VAL A 174 -7.37 1.15 -10.19
C VAL A 174 -7.35 1.72 -8.78
N LYS A 175 -7.59 3.03 -8.64
CA LYS A 175 -7.69 3.70 -7.34
C LYS A 175 -8.87 3.12 -6.55
N PHE A 176 -8.67 2.86 -5.26
CA PHE A 176 -9.69 2.23 -4.40
C PHE A 176 -11.00 3.02 -4.29
N GLU A 177 -10.90 4.35 -4.31
CA GLU A 177 -12.05 5.27 -4.29
C GLU A 177 -12.90 5.19 -5.57
N LYS A 178 -12.31 4.72 -6.67
CA LYS A 178 -12.98 4.57 -7.98
C LYS A 178 -13.48 3.15 -8.24
N LEU A 179 -13.43 2.27 -7.24
CA LEU A 179 -14.05 0.96 -7.34
C LEU A 179 -15.57 1.08 -7.31
N HIS A 180 -16.27 -0.03 -7.63
CA HIS A 180 -17.71 -0.10 -7.49
C HIS A 180 -18.14 0.33 -6.07
N LYS A 181 -19.20 1.13 -5.94
CA LYS A 181 -19.63 1.75 -4.67
C LYS A 181 -19.82 0.76 -3.51
N SER A 182 -20.12 -0.50 -3.81
CA SER A 182 -20.24 -1.56 -2.78
C SER A 182 -18.90 -1.99 -2.16
N VAL A 183 -17.77 -1.54 -2.70
CA VAL A 183 -16.42 -1.95 -2.32
C VAL A 183 -15.51 -0.74 -2.09
N ALA A 184 -15.76 0.40 -2.75
CA ALA A 184 -15.01 1.62 -2.56
C ALA A 184 -15.05 2.09 -1.09
N SER A 185 -13.98 2.72 -0.65
CA SER A 185 -13.85 3.28 0.70
C SER A 185 -12.86 4.44 0.63
N TYR A 186 -13.22 5.57 1.26
CA TYR A 186 -12.42 6.80 1.27
C TYR A 186 -11.52 6.87 2.51
N SER A 187 -11.97 6.35 3.66
CA SER A 187 -11.23 6.40 4.92
C SER A 187 -10.13 5.35 5.02
N PHE A 188 -10.39 4.16 4.47
CA PHE A 188 -9.50 3.01 4.56
C PHE A 188 -9.38 2.31 3.21
N VAL A 189 -8.34 1.51 3.05
CA VAL A 189 -8.31 0.58 1.93
C VAL A 189 -9.45 -0.45 2.06
N PRO A 190 -10.15 -0.75 0.95
CA PRO A 190 -11.16 -1.79 0.91
C PRO A 190 -10.63 -3.16 1.35
N VAL A 191 -11.50 -3.95 1.99
CA VAL A 191 -11.16 -5.30 2.45
C VAL A 191 -10.64 -6.19 1.32
N VAL A 192 -11.19 -6.05 0.10
CA VAL A 192 -10.69 -6.80 -1.06
C VAL A 192 -9.25 -6.45 -1.42
N GLY A 193 -8.82 -5.21 -1.18
CA GLY A 193 -7.43 -4.76 -1.34
C GLY A 193 -6.54 -5.27 -0.21
N ASP A 194 -7.05 -5.34 1.02
CA ASP A 194 -6.32 -5.92 2.16
C ASP A 194 -6.03 -7.43 1.97
N PHE A 195 -6.81 -8.15 1.15
CA PHE A 195 -6.51 -9.54 0.75
C PHE A 195 -5.37 -9.67 -0.26
N MET A 196 -5.03 -8.60 -0.99
CA MET A 196 -4.02 -8.64 -2.03
C MET A 196 -2.64 -8.36 -1.45
N THR A 197 -1.73 -9.32 -1.60
CA THR A 197 -0.34 -9.16 -1.17
C THR A 197 0.39 -8.10 -2.00
N SER A 198 0.02 -7.97 -3.28
CA SER A 198 0.53 -6.91 -4.16
C SER A 198 0.29 -5.51 -3.59
N ARG A 199 -0.88 -5.25 -2.98
CA ARG A 199 -1.21 -3.97 -2.35
C ARG A 199 -0.22 -3.67 -1.22
N TRP A 200 -0.04 -4.60 -0.29
CA TRP A 200 0.84 -4.42 0.88
C TRP A 200 2.30 -4.23 0.45
N ALA A 201 2.77 -5.04 -0.50
CA ALA A 201 4.13 -4.97 -1.01
C ALA A 201 4.39 -3.65 -1.75
N PHE A 202 3.47 -3.23 -2.63
CA PHE A 202 3.62 -1.98 -3.35
C PHE A 202 3.59 -0.77 -2.43
N GLU A 203 2.64 -0.70 -1.49
CA GLU A 203 2.59 0.39 -0.52
C GLU A 203 3.86 0.46 0.31
N ALA A 204 4.40 -0.69 0.74
CA ALA A 204 5.66 -0.73 1.48
C ALA A 204 6.80 -0.12 0.66
N LEU A 205 6.95 -0.50 -0.62
CA LEU A 205 7.99 0.08 -1.48
C LEU A 205 7.78 1.57 -1.74
N ALA A 206 6.57 1.98 -2.11
CA ALA A 206 6.27 3.37 -2.47
C ALA A 206 6.46 4.31 -1.27
N VAL A 207 5.94 3.95 -0.10
CA VAL A 207 6.08 4.74 1.13
C VAL A 207 7.54 4.79 1.57
N THR A 208 8.24 3.66 1.58
CA THR A 208 9.66 3.62 1.99
C THR A 208 10.54 4.42 1.03
N GLN A 209 10.35 4.25 -0.28
CA GLN A 209 11.12 4.99 -1.29
C GLN A 209 10.90 6.50 -1.17
N PHE A 210 9.67 6.93 -0.89
CA PHE A 210 9.36 8.35 -0.73
C PHE A 210 9.84 8.90 0.61
N LYS A 211 9.58 8.22 1.72
CA LYS A 211 9.78 8.76 3.08
C LYS A 211 11.21 8.57 3.59
N ASP A 212 11.82 7.43 3.30
CA ASP A 212 13.06 6.98 3.95
C ASP A 212 14.31 7.21 3.07
N ASN A 213 14.19 7.94 1.96
CA ASN A 213 15.36 8.36 1.18
C ASN A 213 16.11 9.50 1.90
N GLU A 214 17.39 9.68 1.56
CA GLU A 214 18.27 10.65 2.24
C GLU A 214 17.82 12.11 2.08
N TRP A 215 17.09 12.45 1.01
CA TRP A 215 16.50 13.77 0.88
C TRP A 215 15.30 13.93 1.84
N GLU A 216 14.30 13.07 1.73
CA GLU A 216 13.01 13.24 2.40
C GLU A 216 13.13 13.08 3.93
N LYS A 217 14.06 12.26 4.44
CA LYS A 217 14.35 12.16 5.88
C LYS A 217 14.57 13.52 6.56
N ASN A 218 15.09 14.50 5.83
CA ASN A 218 15.33 15.85 6.35
C ASN A 218 14.06 16.70 6.46
N PHE A 219 13.06 16.43 5.62
CA PHE A 219 11.90 17.30 5.43
C PHE A 219 10.56 16.64 5.78
N PHE A 220 10.51 15.31 5.87
CA PHE A 220 9.26 14.54 5.94
C PHE A 220 8.33 15.01 7.06
N GLU A 221 8.82 15.09 8.30
CA GLU A 221 8.01 15.53 9.44
C GLU A 221 7.59 17.01 9.32
N ILE A 222 8.41 17.86 8.68
CA ILE A 222 8.10 19.27 8.45
C ILE A 222 7.01 19.39 7.38
N GLU A 223 7.13 18.68 6.26
CA GLU A 223 6.13 18.64 5.19
C GLU A 223 4.82 18.01 5.65
N LYS A 224 4.89 17.03 6.55
CA LYS A 224 3.74 16.45 7.22
C LYS A 224 2.98 17.48 8.04
N GLU A 225 3.69 18.24 8.89
CA GLU A 225 3.12 19.34 9.68
C GLU A 225 2.53 20.44 8.78
N LYS A 226 3.24 20.80 7.70
CA LYS A 226 2.74 21.76 6.70
C LYS A 226 1.45 21.27 6.04
N SER A 227 1.44 20.03 5.55
CA SER A 227 0.28 19.41 4.90
C SER A 227 -0.93 19.37 5.82
N PHE A 228 -0.73 19.09 7.11
CA PHE A 228 -1.79 19.07 8.11
C PHE A 228 -2.50 20.43 8.23
N PHE A 229 -1.73 21.53 8.31
CA PHE A 229 -2.30 22.87 8.42
C PHE A 229 -2.85 23.37 7.08
N GLU A 230 -2.14 23.12 5.98
CA GLU A 230 -2.54 23.46 4.62
C GLU A 230 -3.91 22.89 4.28
N PHE A 231 -4.12 21.60 4.54
CA PHE A 231 -5.42 20.96 4.33
C PHE A 231 -6.54 21.74 5.03
N ARG A 232 -6.30 22.16 6.27
CA ARG A 232 -7.30 22.80 7.10
C ARG A 232 -7.66 24.20 6.60
N PHE A 233 -6.69 25.05 6.29
CA PHE A 233 -7.00 26.43 5.90
C PHE A 233 -7.39 26.58 4.43
N ASN A 234 -6.92 25.70 3.54
CA ASN A 234 -7.23 25.74 2.11
C ASN A 234 -8.46 24.92 1.69
N TYR A 235 -8.81 23.85 2.42
CA TYR A 235 -9.89 22.94 2.02
C TYR A 235 -10.96 22.80 3.11
N LEU A 236 -10.58 22.36 4.32
CA LEU A 236 -11.56 22.10 5.38
C LEU A 236 -12.38 23.33 5.77
N ILE A 237 -11.70 24.43 6.15
CA ILE A 237 -12.41 25.62 6.62
C ILE A 237 -13.28 26.25 5.52
N PRO A 238 -12.81 26.42 4.26
CA PRO A 238 -13.67 26.85 3.17
C PRO A 238 -14.90 25.96 2.97
N GLU A 239 -14.76 24.64 3.06
CA GLU A 239 -15.90 23.73 2.96
C GLU A 239 -16.88 23.91 4.12
N LEU A 240 -16.40 24.05 5.35
CA LEU A 240 -17.27 24.34 6.50
C LEU A 240 -17.98 25.68 6.38
N LEU A 241 -17.34 26.71 5.81
CA LEU A 241 -18.00 27.99 5.52
C LEU A 241 -19.10 27.80 4.47
N ASN A 242 -18.83 27.06 3.39
CA ASN A 242 -19.84 26.71 2.39
C ASN A 242 -21.02 25.94 3.03
N LYS A 243 -20.76 25.01 3.95
CA LYS A 243 -21.80 24.29 4.71
C LYS A 243 -22.65 25.24 5.54
N VAL A 244 -22.05 26.21 6.24
CA VAL A 244 -22.79 27.25 6.99
C VAL A 244 -23.69 28.06 6.05
N ASP A 245 -23.15 28.51 4.92
CA ASP A 245 -23.91 29.31 3.95
C ASP A 245 -25.04 28.53 3.29
N ASN A 246 -24.81 27.24 2.98
CA ASN A 246 -25.84 26.33 2.48
C ASN A 246 -26.96 26.14 3.50
N VAL A 247 -26.67 25.98 4.80
CA VAL A 247 -27.70 25.86 5.84
C VAL A 247 -28.52 27.14 5.96
N VAL A 248 -27.88 28.32 5.87
CA VAL A 248 -28.60 29.61 5.86
C VAL A 248 -29.55 29.69 4.67
N ARG A 249 -29.06 29.42 3.45
CA ARG A 249 -29.89 29.41 2.23
C ARG A 249 -31.08 28.46 2.35
N LEU A 250 -30.84 27.21 2.75
CA LEU A 250 -31.89 26.21 2.89
C LEU A 250 -32.95 26.62 3.92
N LYS A 251 -32.57 27.30 5.01
CA LYS A 251 -33.54 27.80 5.99
C LYS A 251 -34.39 28.95 5.46
N GLU A 252 -33.80 29.86 4.69
CA GLU A 252 -34.52 30.97 4.06
C GLU A 252 -35.52 30.47 3.00
N GLU A 253 -35.13 29.44 2.24
CA GLU A 253 -35.95 28.83 1.18
C GLU A 253 -36.98 27.80 1.70
N LYS A 254 -36.99 27.51 3.01
CA LYS A 254 -37.75 26.38 3.61
C LYS A 254 -37.45 25.04 2.92
N GLY A 255 -36.17 24.81 2.63
CA GLY A 255 -35.63 23.59 2.02
C GLY A 255 -35.72 22.36 2.93
N ASP A 256 -35.12 21.27 2.47
CA ASP A 256 -35.19 19.96 3.12
C ASP A 256 -34.50 19.94 4.51
N ASN A 257 -35.26 19.54 5.53
CA ASN A 257 -34.76 19.39 6.89
C ASN A 257 -33.71 18.28 7.01
N GLU A 258 -33.74 17.24 6.17
CA GLU A 258 -32.74 16.17 6.17
C GLU A 258 -31.38 16.70 5.70
N GLU A 259 -31.37 17.52 4.65
CA GLU A 259 -30.14 18.13 4.12
C GLU A 259 -29.55 19.15 5.11
N ILE A 260 -30.41 19.94 5.78
CA ILE A 260 -29.99 20.84 6.86
C ILE A 260 -29.34 20.04 8.00
N GLN A 261 -29.97 18.96 8.46
CA GLN A 261 -29.45 18.10 9.52
C GLN A 261 -28.11 17.48 9.14
N LYS A 262 -27.96 17.03 7.89
CA LYS A 262 -26.71 16.46 7.38
C LYS A 262 -25.56 17.48 7.43
N ASN A 263 -25.77 18.69 6.88
CA ASN A 263 -24.76 19.74 6.88
C ASN A 263 -24.39 20.18 8.32
N LEU A 264 -25.37 20.28 9.22
CA LEU A 264 -25.13 20.59 10.63
C LEU A 264 -24.36 19.49 11.36
N THR A 265 -24.61 18.22 11.03
CA THR A 265 -23.88 17.08 11.61
C THR A 265 -22.39 17.15 11.24
N VAL A 266 -22.08 17.42 9.96
CA VAL A 266 -20.70 17.64 9.50
C VAL A 266 -20.05 18.80 10.24
N LEU A 267 -20.76 19.94 10.37
CA LEU A 267 -20.25 21.11 11.10
C LEU A 267 -19.92 20.76 12.55
N ILE A 268 -20.79 20.05 13.26
CA ILE A 268 -20.56 19.63 14.64
C ILE A 268 -19.32 18.75 14.74
N ASN A 269 -19.24 17.71 13.90
CA ASN A 269 -18.14 16.74 13.93
C ASN A 269 -16.78 17.42 13.66
N GLU A 270 -16.70 18.23 12.62
CA GLU A 270 -15.45 18.89 12.23
C GLU A 270 -15.06 20.02 13.19
N ILE A 271 -16.01 20.78 13.74
CA ILE A 271 -15.71 21.78 14.79
C ILE A 271 -15.15 21.07 16.04
N ASN A 272 -15.75 19.94 16.46
CA ASN A 272 -15.23 19.17 17.60
C ASN A 272 -13.81 18.64 17.34
N LYS A 273 -13.51 18.16 16.12
CA LYS A 273 -12.15 17.76 15.73
C LYS A 273 -11.17 18.92 15.79
N ILE A 274 -11.55 20.10 15.29
CA ILE A 274 -10.73 21.33 15.34
C ILE A 274 -10.42 21.73 16.79
N GLU A 275 -11.41 21.64 17.68
CA GLU A 275 -11.26 21.99 19.09
C GLU A 275 -10.33 21.04 19.85
N ASN A 276 -10.37 19.74 19.53
CA ASN A 276 -9.46 18.76 20.14
C ASN A 276 -7.99 19.01 19.79
N ILE A 277 -7.70 19.72 18.69
CA ILE A 277 -6.35 20.07 18.26
C ILE A 277 -5.85 21.35 18.96
N SER A 278 -6.75 22.24 19.39
CA SER A 278 -6.40 23.58 19.85
C SER A 278 -6.99 23.88 21.23
N GLU A 279 -6.16 23.85 22.28
CA GLU A 279 -6.58 24.18 23.65
C GLU A 279 -7.06 25.64 23.82
N LYS A 280 -6.85 26.50 22.82
CA LYS A 280 -7.14 27.93 22.89
C LYS A 280 -8.52 28.26 22.30
N LYS A 281 -9.47 28.43 23.23
CA LYS A 281 -10.86 28.89 23.07
C LYS A 281 -11.78 27.90 22.35
N LYS A 282 -12.70 27.34 23.14
CA LYS A 282 -13.80 26.48 22.70
C LYS A 282 -14.87 27.24 21.92
N TYR A 283 -15.40 26.62 20.88
CA TYR A 283 -16.60 27.05 20.17
C TYR A 283 -17.80 27.09 21.14
N GLY A 284 -18.36 28.28 21.35
CA GLY A 284 -19.34 28.53 22.42
C GLY A 284 -20.78 28.12 22.10
N LYS A 285 -21.10 27.83 20.83
CA LYS A 285 -22.49 27.62 20.35
C LYS A 285 -22.74 26.22 19.78
N ILE A 286 -22.01 25.19 20.22
CA ILE A 286 -22.12 23.83 19.65
C ILE A 286 -23.54 23.26 19.75
N LYS A 287 -24.25 23.55 20.84
CA LYS A 287 -25.63 23.10 21.07
C LYS A 287 -26.66 23.78 20.16
N ASP A 288 -26.28 24.93 19.60
CA ASP A 288 -27.15 25.74 18.74
C ASP A 288 -27.05 25.32 17.27
N LEU A 289 -26.12 24.41 16.92
CA LEU A 289 -25.98 23.80 15.59
C LEU A 289 -27.02 22.70 15.36
N THR A 290 -28.30 23.02 15.60
CA THR A 290 -29.42 22.11 15.35
C THR A 290 -30.45 22.75 14.43
N PRO A 291 -31.25 21.98 13.69
CA PRO A 291 -32.26 22.55 12.78
C PRO A 291 -33.23 23.49 13.47
N THR A 292 -33.49 23.34 14.77
CA THR A 292 -34.39 24.21 15.54
C THR A 292 -33.70 25.47 16.07
N ALA A 293 -32.47 25.37 16.58
CA ALA A 293 -31.78 26.49 17.23
C ALA A 293 -30.92 27.34 16.28
N PHE A 294 -30.52 26.80 15.13
CA PHE A 294 -29.63 27.50 14.20
C PHE A 294 -30.31 28.75 13.62
N ASN A 295 -29.68 29.92 13.70
CA ASN A 295 -30.19 31.18 13.17
C ASN A 295 -29.04 32.04 12.62
N ASN A 296 -29.34 33.23 12.10
CA ASN A 296 -28.35 34.13 11.51
C ASN A 296 -27.24 34.53 12.50
N ASP A 297 -27.55 34.68 13.80
CA ASP A 297 -26.55 34.98 14.82
C ASP A 297 -25.64 33.79 15.13
N VAL A 298 -26.14 32.56 15.01
CA VAL A 298 -25.34 31.32 15.12
C VAL A 298 -24.46 31.19 13.88
N ALA A 299 -25.00 31.44 12.68
CA ALA A 299 -24.23 31.42 11.44
C ALA A 299 -23.08 32.43 11.45
N GLU A 300 -23.36 33.70 11.76
CA GLU A 300 -22.37 34.78 11.88
C GLU A 300 -21.28 34.45 12.91
N TYR A 301 -21.67 33.91 14.08
CA TYR A 301 -20.74 33.46 15.11
C TYR A 301 -19.84 32.33 14.60
N THR A 302 -20.41 31.37 13.88
CA THR A 302 -19.68 30.22 13.29
C THR A 302 -18.70 30.68 12.22
N ARG A 303 -19.12 31.57 11.31
CA ARG A 303 -18.22 32.17 10.30
C ARG A 303 -17.03 32.86 10.96
N LYS A 304 -17.27 33.72 11.96
CA LYS A 304 -16.20 34.43 12.69
C LYS A 304 -15.23 33.46 13.37
N TYR A 305 -15.75 32.39 13.97
CA TYR A 305 -14.92 31.35 14.57
C TYR A 305 -14.05 30.62 13.53
N LEU A 306 -14.66 30.17 12.43
CA LEU A 306 -13.96 29.45 11.35
C LEU A 306 -12.89 30.32 10.68
N GLU A 307 -13.21 31.57 10.36
CA GLU A 307 -12.26 32.54 9.80
C GLU A 307 -11.09 32.83 10.74
N LYS A 308 -11.34 32.87 12.05
CA LYS A 308 -10.27 32.98 13.02
C LYS A 308 -9.37 31.73 13.01
N LYS A 309 -9.96 30.53 13.04
CA LYS A 309 -9.18 29.28 12.99
C LYS A 309 -8.40 29.14 11.68
N LYS A 310 -8.94 29.62 10.55
CA LYS A 310 -8.23 29.73 9.27
C LYS A 310 -6.94 30.53 9.40
N LYS A 311 -7.01 31.71 10.04
CA LYS A 311 -5.83 32.55 10.32
C LYS A 311 -4.84 31.88 11.26
N ASP A 312 -5.33 31.20 12.29
CA ASP A 312 -4.48 30.45 13.23
C ASP A 312 -3.73 29.33 12.49
N PHE A 313 -4.41 28.53 11.66
CA PHE A 313 -3.79 27.48 10.85
C PHE A 313 -2.79 28.01 9.83
N LEU A 314 -3.10 29.12 9.15
CA LEU A 314 -2.15 29.78 8.24
C LEU A 314 -0.87 30.22 8.98
N LYS A 315 -1.00 30.72 10.21
CA LYS A 315 0.16 31.08 11.05
C LYS A 315 1.01 29.86 11.41
N TYR A 316 0.38 28.73 11.76
CA TYR A 316 1.11 27.49 12.04
C TYR A 316 1.79 26.90 10.80
N TYR A 317 1.13 26.98 9.64
CA TYR A 317 1.73 26.63 8.36
C TYR A 317 2.98 27.46 8.07
N ASN A 318 2.89 28.81 8.17
CA ASN A 318 4.04 29.70 7.92
C ASN A 318 5.21 29.38 8.87
N LYS A 319 4.93 29.14 10.16
CA LYS A 319 5.95 28.72 11.12
C LYS A 319 6.63 27.41 10.72
N SER A 320 5.89 26.46 10.14
CA SER A 320 6.42 25.18 9.67
C SER A 320 7.22 25.36 8.37
N SER A 321 6.80 26.28 7.50
CA SER A 321 7.57 26.70 6.32
C SER A 321 8.92 27.29 6.73
N ASP A 322 8.95 28.15 7.76
CA ASP A 322 10.21 28.71 8.28
C ASP A 322 11.15 27.61 8.80
N LYS A 323 10.63 26.50 9.36
CA LYS A 323 11.45 25.35 9.77
C LYS A 323 12.07 24.66 8.54
N SER A 324 11.31 24.51 7.46
CA SER A 324 11.80 23.95 6.20
C SER A 324 12.94 24.78 5.62
N ASP A 325 12.77 26.10 5.58
CA ASP A 325 13.79 27.02 5.07
C ASP A 325 15.07 26.99 5.93
N LYS A 326 14.91 26.93 7.26
CA LYS A 326 16.05 26.72 8.18
C LYS A 326 16.76 25.41 7.91
N LYS A 327 16.02 24.31 7.76
CA LYS A 327 16.61 23.00 7.47
C LYS A 327 17.35 22.98 6.14
N PHE A 328 16.81 23.62 5.11
CA PHE A 328 17.49 23.79 3.82
C PHE A 328 18.79 24.58 3.97
N ASN A 329 18.79 25.67 4.72
CA ASN A 329 20.00 26.46 5.00
C ASN A 329 21.04 25.68 5.83
N GLU A 330 20.62 24.86 6.80
CA GLU A 330 21.49 23.95 7.55
C GLU A 330 22.18 22.94 6.62
N LEU A 331 21.45 22.39 5.64
CA LEU A 331 22.04 21.49 4.64
C LEU A 331 23.05 22.21 3.74
N ILE A 332 22.78 23.47 3.34
CA ILE A 332 23.77 24.29 2.59
C ILE A 332 25.05 24.46 3.39
N GLN A 333 24.95 24.77 4.69
CA GLN A 333 26.11 24.95 5.56
C GLN A 333 26.89 23.63 5.75
N THR A 334 26.18 22.51 5.83
CA THR A 334 26.78 21.18 6.06
C THR A 334 27.44 20.63 4.80
N LEU A 335 26.81 20.77 3.64
CA LEU A 335 27.30 20.26 2.35
C LEU A 335 28.25 21.24 1.64
N GLY A 336 28.22 22.52 2.00
CA GLY A 336 29.16 23.54 1.51
C GLY A 336 28.70 24.31 0.27
N SER A 337 27.61 23.91 -0.39
CA SER A 337 27.01 24.70 -1.49
C SER A 337 25.54 24.38 -1.71
N LYS A 338 24.82 25.31 -2.33
CA LYS A 338 23.42 25.10 -2.77
C LYS A 338 23.31 24.01 -3.84
N ASP A 339 24.28 23.95 -4.75
CA ASP A 339 24.27 22.99 -5.85
C ASP A 339 24.38 21.54 -5.35
N LEU A 340 25.13 21.30 -4.26
CA LEU A 340 25.21 19.99 -3.63
C LEU A 340 23.90 19.57 -2.96
N VAL A 341 23.15 20.51 -2.40
CA VAL A 341 21.81 20.26 -1.84
C VAL A 341 20.80 19.94 -2.95
N ILE A 342 20.88 20.64 -4.09
CA ILE A 342 20.04 20.35 -5.26
C ILE A 342 20.37 18.95 -5.79
N LYS A 343 21.65 18.62 -5.91
CA LYS A 343 22.08 17.28 -6.34
C LYS A 343 21.60 16.18 -5.39
N LEU A 344 21.66 16.40 -4.07
CA LEU A 344 21.08 15.48 -3.09
C LEU A 344 19.58 15.24 -3.35
N LYS A 345 18.83 16.29 -3.72
CA LYS A 345 17.42 16.13 -4.08
C LYS A 345 17.27 15.33 -5.39
N GLU A 346 18.06 15.65 -6.40
CA GLU A 346 18.02 15.00 -7.72
C GLU A 346 18.36 13.50 -7.65
N ASP A 347 19.29 13.12 -6.78
CA ASP A 347 19.77 11.74 -6.62
C ASP A 347 18.81 10.86 -5.80
N TYR A 348 17.96 11.43 -4.93
CA TYR A 348 17.17 10.66 -3.94
C TYR A 348 15.66 10.89 -3.98
N ALA A 349 15.19 12.07 -4.37
CA ALA A 349 13.77 12.35 -4.51
C ALA A 349 13.31 12.04 -5.93
N ASN A 350 12.06 11.59 -6.11
CA ASN A 350 11.47 11.37 -7.43
C ASN A 350 10.10 12.02 -7.55
N ILE A 351 9.92 12.84 -8.59
CA ILE A 351 8.73 13.68 -8.76
C ILE A 351 7.49 12.84 -9.03
N ALA A 352 7.57 11.84 -9.91
CA ALA A 352 6.41 11.02 -10.25
C ALA A 352 5.93 10.16 -9.07
N LEU A 353 6.86 9.62 -8.27
CA LEU A 353 6.51 8.93 -7.04
C LEU A 353 5.89 9.90 -6.03
N ALA A 354 6.47 11.09 -5.83
CA ALA A 354 5.91 12.12 -4.96
C ALA A 354 4.49 12.49 -5.36
N ASP A 355 4.24 12.73 -6.65
CA ASP A 355 2.93 13.07 -7.19
C ASP A 355 1.90 11.93 -7.01
N LEU A 356 2.35 10.66 -7.09
CA LEU A 356 1.52 9.49 -6.80
C LEU A 356 1.11 9.43 -5.33
N VAL A 357 2.07 9.44 -4.41
CA VAL A 357 1.80 9.27 -2.96
C VAL A 357 1.20 10.51 -2.32
N THR A 358 1.28 11.67 -2.98
CA THR A 358 0.58 12.89 -2.57
C THR A 358 -0.78 13.07 -3.26
N ASN A 359 -1.15 12.15 -4.16
CA ASN A 359 -2.39 12.20 -4.93
C ASN A 359 -2.59 13.53 -5.70
N LYS A 360 -1.50 14.14 -6.17
CA LYS A 360 -1.51 15.48 -6.77
C LYS A 360 -2.32 15.58 -8.06
N ASN A 361 -2.42 14.49 -8.81
CA ASN A 361 -3.17 14.42 -10.06
C ASN A 361 -4.69 14.16 -9.85
N SER A 362 -5.18 14.17 -8.61
CA SER A 362 -6.61 14.05 -8.31
C SER A 362 -7.29 15.41 -8.26
N PHE A 363 -8.47 15.53 -8.89
CA PHE A 363 -9.35 16.69 -8.72
C PHE A 363 -10.11 16.65 -7.38
N GLU A 364 -10.33 15.46 -6.84
CA GLU A 364 -10.99 15.27 -5.56
C GLU A 364 -9.97 15.45 -4.42
N THR A 365 -10.22 16.46 -3.58
CA THR A 365 -9.34 16.85 -2.48
C THR A 365 -9.94 16.53 -1.10
N ILE A 366 -11.27 16.49 -1.05
CA ILE A 366 -12.09 16.11 0.09
C ILE A 366 -13.15 15.11 -0.35
N ALA A 367 -13.52 14.20 0.54
CA ALA A 367 -14.74 13.40 0.45
C ALA A 367 -15.56 13.60 1.72
N GLU A 368 -16.88 13.43 1.62
CA GLU A 368 -17.76 13.38 2.78
C GLU A 368 -18.28 11.96 2.94
N ASP A 369 -18.04 11.36 4.11
CA ASP A 369 -18.48 10.01 4.45
C ASP A 369 -18.90 9.97 5.91
N ASP A 370 -20.01 9.28 6.22
CA ASP A 370 -20.57 9.17 7.58
C ASP A 370 -20.66 10.49 8.38
N GLY A 371 -20.92 11.61 7.70
CA GLY A 371 -21.05 12.93 8.32
C GLY A 371 -19.71 13.55 8.73
N GLU A 372 -18.61 13.12 8.13
CA GLU A 372 -17.26 13.64 8.35
C GLU A 372 -16.59 14.05 7.04
N ILE A 373 -15.64 14.98 7.12
CA ILE A 373 -14.81 15.37 5.97
C ILE A 373 -13.50 14.59 6.00
N ILE A 374 -13.27 13.82 4.93
CA ILE A 374 -12.07 13.01 4.74
C ILE A 374 -11.10 13.76 3.82
N GLN A 375 -9.87 13.93 4.28
CA GLN A 375 -8.75 14.41 3.47
C GLN A 375 -8.32 13.34 2.46
N LEU A 376 -8.38 13.66 1.15
CA LEU A 376 -7.88 12.83 0.05
C LEU A 376 -6.55 13.32 -0.53
N THR A 377 -6.15 14.55 -0.23
CA THR A 377 -4.87 15.12 -0.65
C THR A 377 -3.74 14.67 0.25
N LYS A 378 -2.55 14.52 -0.32
CA LYS A 378 -1.31 14.27 0.42
C LYS A 378 -1.42 13.10 1.43
N PRO A 379 -1.95 11.91 1.04
CA PRO A 379 -2.18 10.82 1.98
C PRO A 379 -0.92 10.34 2.69
N ILE A 380 0.25 10.42 2.04
CA ILE A 380 1.55 10.14 2.65
C ILE A 380 1.87 10.99 3.88
N PHE A 381 1.29 12.19 3.97
CA PHE A 381 1.45 13.13 5.07
C PHE A 381 0.26 13.13 6.03
N LYS A 382 -0.73 12.27 5.81
CA LYS A 382 -1.92 12.14 6.67
C LYS A 382 -1.67 11.05 7.72
N ASP A 383 -2.03 11.34 8.97
CA ASP A 383 -2.00 10.36 10.04
C ASP A 383 -3.12 9.30 9.88
N PRO A 384 -2.86 8.02 10.15
CA PRO A 384 -3.88 6.98 10.13
C PRO A 384 -4.88 7.16 11.29
N GLU A 385 -6.17 7.03 10.99
CA GLU A 385 -7.26 7.25 11.96
C GLU A 385 -7.60 6.02 12.80
N SER A 386 -7.42 4.81 12.26
CA SER A 386 -7.73 3.55 12.96
C SER A 386 -6.59 3.10 13.88
N ASN A 387 -6.94 2.45 15.00
CA ASN A 387 -6.02 1.92 16.02
C ASN A 387 -5.71 0.42 15.93
N TYR A 388 -6.22 -0.26 14.90
CA TYR A 388 -6.16 -1.72 14.73
C TYR A 388 -5.52 -2.13 13.39
N GLY A 389 -4.69 -1.25 12.82
CA GLY A 389 -3.85 -1.54 11.67
C GLY A 389 -4.44 -1.20 10.30
N ARG A 390 -5.75 -0.89 10.21
CA ARG A 390 -6.32 -0.35 8.97
C ARG A 390 -5.91 1.11 8.80
N ALA A 391 -5.64 1.50 7.57
CA ALA A 391 -5.25 2.87 7.22
C ALA A 391 -5.69 3.20 5.78
N HIS A 392 -5.66 4.48 5.44
CA HIS A 392 -5.74 4.93 4.05
C HIS A 392 -4.48 4.47 3.28
N PHE A 393 -4.60 4.39 1.97
CA PHE A 393 -3.49 3.96 1.12
C PHE A 393 -2.36 5.00 1.15
N TYR A 394 -1.12 4.53 1.22
CA TYR A 394 0.10 5.32 1.39
C TYR A 394 0.27 5.97 2.77
N ALA A 395 -0.47 5.54 3.79
CA ALA A 395 -0.22 6.02 5.15
C ALA A 395 1.27 5.80 5.54
N PRO A 396 1.91 6.77 6.21
CA PRO A 396 3.35 6.70 6.52
C PRO A 396 3.68 5.68 7.62
N TYR A 397 2.70 5.38 8.46
CA TYR A 397 2.74 4.34 9.50
C TYR A 397 1.32 3.81 9.76
N LYS A 398 1.22 2.78 10.58
CA LYS A 398 -0.03 2.15 11.01
C LYS A 398 -0.10 2.15 12.54
N ASN A 399 -1.29 2.36 13.10
CA ASN A 399 -1.48 2.23 14.54
C ASN A 399 -1.94 0.82 14.88
N MET A 400 -1.26 0.17 15.81
CA MET A 400 -1.65 -1.13 16.35
C MET A 400 -1.53 -1.08 17.87
N PHE A 401 -2.64 -1.25 18.60
CA PHE A 401 -2.69 -1.24 20.07
C PHE A 401 -2.01 0.00 20.69
N GLY A 402 -2.26 1.18 20.11
CA GLY A 402 -1.70 2.45 20.59
C GLY A 402 -0.23 2.68 20.26
N LYS A 403 0.42 1.80 19.47
CA LYS A 403 1.79 1.99 18.97
C LYS A 403 1.80 2.32 17.48
N HIS A 404 2.67 3.24 17.09
CA HIS A 404 2.98 3.54 15.70
C HIS A 404 3.97 2.51 15.16
N ILE A 405 3.59 1.79 14.11
CA ILE A 405 4.44 0.84 13.40
C ILE A 405 4.66 1.36 12.00
N ASP A 406 5.92 1.48 11.61
CA ASP A 406 6.30 1.90 10.26
C ASP A 406 5.59 1.06 9.18
N THR A 407 5.19 1.70 8.08
CA THR A 407 4.55 1.03 6.95
C THR A 407 5.36 -0.13 6.39
N LEU A 408 6.69 -0.01 6.31
CA LEU A 408 7.56 -1.09 5.85
C LEU A 408 7.39 -2.35 6.71
N TYR A 409 7.51 -2.19 8.04
CA TYR A 409 7.46 -3.31 8.98
C TYR A 409 6.04 -3.86 9.12
N PHE A 410 5.04 -3.00 9.21
CA PHE A 410 3.64 -3.44 9.34
C PHE A 410 3.23 -4.28 8.13
N ASN A 411 3.49 -3.79 6.91
CA ASN A 411 3.08 -4.46 5.69
C ASN A 411 3.82 -5.79 5.50
N THR A 412 5.11 -5.84 5.82
CA THR A 412 5.91 -7.07 5.69
C THR A 412 5.52 -8.10 6.74
N ILE A 413 5.24 -7.68 7.98
CA ILE A 413 4.66 -8.56 9.01
C ILE A 413 3.31 -9.11 8.55
N PHE A 414 2.45 -8.29 7.96
CA PHE A 414 1.15 -8.74 7.44
C PHE A 414 1.32 -9.83 6.37
N ILE A 415 2.25 -9.64 5.43
CA ILE A 415 2.56 -10.65 4.40
C ILE A 415 3.14 -11.93 5.02
N TRP A 416 3.94 -11.83 6.08
CA TRP A 416 4.41 -13.01 6.82
C TRP A 416 3.28 -13.74 7.56
N LEU A 417 2.30 -13.01 8.10
CA LEU A 417 1.11 -13.62 8.71
C LEU A 417 0.26 -14.36 7.69
N THR A 418 0.02 -13.78 6.50
CA THR A 418 -0.68 -14.47 5.42
C THR A 418 0.13 -15.63 4.84
N SER A 419 1.47 -15.50 4.80
CA SER A 419 2.38 -16.60 4.47
C SER A 419 2.26 -17.74 5.48
N LEU A 420 2.28 -17.45 6.79
CA LEU A 420 2.10 -18.46 7.83
C LEU A 420 0.76 -19.18 7.68
N PHE A 421 -0.31 -18.44 7.38
CA PHE A 421 -1.61 -19.04 7.07
C PHE A 421 -1.52 -20.00 5.88
N MET A 422 -0.91 -19.58 4.76
CA MET A 422 -0.73 -20.44 3.58
C MET A 422 0.16 -21.65 3.85
N TYR A 423 1.15 -21.51 4.73
CA TYR A 423 1.97 -22.62 5.21
C TYR A 423 1.14 -23.63 6.01
N ILE A 424 0.27 -23.17 6.92
CA ILE A 424 -0.66 -24.03 7.66
C ILE A 424 -1.59 -24.78 6.68
N VAL A 425 -2.17 -24.07 5.71
CA VAL A 425 -3.01 -24.68 4.64
C VAL A 425 -2.24 -25.78 3.91
N LEU A 426 -0.97 -25.55 3.60
CA LEU A 426 -0.10 -26.53 2.94
C LEU A 426 0.18 -27.75 3.82
N VAL A 427 0.62 -27.53 5.07
CA VAL A 427 0.96 -28.61 6.01
C VAL A 427 -0.24 -29.52 6.26
N PHE A 428 -1.46 -28.98 6.36
CA PHE A 428 -2.67 -29.79 6.58
C PHE A 428 -3.36 -30.27 5.29
N ASN A 429 -2.81 -29.94 4.11
CA ASN A 429 -3.37 -30.26 2.79
C ASN A 429 -4.83 -29.77 2.65
N LEU A 430 -5.15 -28.60 3.23
CA LEU A 430 -6.52 -28.12 3.29
C LEU A 430 -7.07 -27.82 1.89
N LEU A 431 -6.27 -27.18 1.03
CA LEU A 431 -6.69 -26.86 -0.35
C LEU A 431 -7.05 -28.12 -1.14
N LYS A 432 -6.21 -29.15 -1.07
CA LYS A 432 -6.47 -30.44 -1.72
C LYS A 432 -7.76 -31.08 -1.20
N LYS A 433 -7.94 -31.14 0.12
CA LYS A 433 -9.15 -31.69 0.75
C LYS A 433 -10.43 -30.95 0.33
N LEU A 434 -10.35 -29.62 0.17
CA LEU A 434 -11.47 -28.82 -0.32
C LEU A 434 -11.79 -29.13 -1.78
N MET A 435 -10.77 -29.24 -2.64
CA MET A 435 -10.95 -29.59 -4.05
C MET A 435 -11.53 -31.00 -4.24
N ASP A 436 -11.03 -31.99 -3.50
CA ASP A 436 -11.55 -33.37 -3.55
C ASP A 436 -13.02 -33.44 -3.10
N LYS A 437 -13.39 -32.66 -2.07
CA LYS A 437 -14.80 -32.53 -1.64
C LYS A 437 -15.68 -31.86 -2.69
N SER A 438 -15.18 -30.81 -3.34
CA SER A 438 -15.91 -30.12 -4.41
C SER A 438 -16.06 -30.99 -5.67
N GLY A 439 -15.05 -31.80 -6.01
CA GLY A 439 -15.11 -32.75 -7.12
C GLY A 439 -16.08 -33.91 -6.87
N ASN A 440 -16.29 -34.29 -5.61
CA ASN A 440 -17.32 -35.24 -5.20
C ASN A 440 -18.74 -34.62 -5.14
N PHE A 441 -18.86 -33.30 -5.25
CA PHE A 441 -20.14 -32.59 -5.31
C PHE A 441 -20.66 -32.67 -6.76
N ASN A 442 -21.24 -33.82 -7.12
CA ASN A 442 -21.91 -34.01 -8.40
C ASN A 442 -23.42 -33.76 -8.24
N PRO A 443 -23.95 -32.57 -8.60
CA PRO A 443 -25.39 -32.28 -8.48
C PRO A 443 -26.26 -33.12 -9.42
N PHE A 444 -25.66 -33.92 -10.32
CA PHE A 444 -26.35 -34.75 -11.30
C PHE A 444 -26.24 -36.26 -11.04
N ARG A 445 -25.79 -36.70 -9.85
CA ARG A 445 -25.80 -38.13 -9.52
C ARG A 445 -27.25 -38.57 -9.26
N LYS A 446 -27.94 -39.00 -10.32
CA LYS A 446 -29.24 -39.70 -10.24
C LYS A 446 -29.10 -40.80 -9.17
N LYS A 447 -29.95 -40.73 -8.15
CA LYS A 447 -30.22 -41.89 -7.29
C LYS A 447 -30.78 -42.98 -8.19
N GLU A 448 -29.96 -43.96 -8.57
CA GLU A 448 -30.50 -45.27 -8.93
C GLU A 448 -31.15 -45.82 -7.67
N LYS A 449 -32.47 -45.92 -7.70
CA LYS A 449 -33.26 -46.63 -6.69
C LYS A 449 -33.10 -48.12 -6.98
N GLU A 450 -32.70 -48.85 -5.95
CA GLU A 450 -32.89 -50.30 -5.83
C GLU A 450 -34.37 -50.69 -5.94
#